data_AF-A0A9P7DH35-F1
#
_entry.id   AF-A0A9P7DH35-F1
#
_cell.length_a   1.000
_cell.length_b   1.000
_cell.length_c   1.000
_cell.angle_alpha   90.00
_cell.angle_beta   90.00
_cell.angle_gamma   90.00
#
_symmetry.space_group_name_H-M   'P 1'
#
loop_
_entity.id
_entity.type
_entity.pdbx_description
1 polymer ?
#
loop_
_entity_poly.entity_id
_entity_poly.type
_entity_poly.pdbx_seq_one_letter_code
_entity_poly.pdbx_strand_id
1 'polypeptide(L)'
;MAVMIQRRLPMIMDSEEWKQLLLALNPNYHIMSSTALTKSLILKEAAKISEGIKDFLHMACHLTITFDGGKRIHTYCPQPRPYKFSATSSDNAGNTKKARRLLCEHYPHMLNLQDPCHLLNLAIKDMCFLPEFAENLNELFVPGGPRYCFEMDLSKFLSIIGPWARGLKCLEGAQITADHVYFVFLSIMSQHEEEFCENKHRLLNSTMESTRQIGNGHFDELINETPQSHDLYVTTFVLNPVYRNALIYKQVNPMAGPTLTITKSVTGVITCATKPPQDMILCAALALQRIL
;
A
#
# COMPACT_ATOMS: atom_id res chain seq x y z
N MET A 1 8.85 -20.28 23.03
CA MET A 1 8.70 -20.94 21.72
C MET A 1 7.26 -20.77 21.28
N ALA A 2 6.97 -19.81 20.40
CA ALA A 2 5.62 -19.55 19.89
C ALA A 2 5.49 -20.24 18.52
N VAL A 3 4.79 -21.37 18.47
CA VAL A 3 4.43 -22.00 17.20
C VAL A 3 3.24 -21.23 16.65
N MET A 4 3.38 -20.68 15.44
CA MET A 4 2.26 -20.05 14.73
C MET A 4 1.41 -21.17 14.14
N ILE A 5 0.32 -21.55 14.82
CA ILE A 5 -0.48 -22.73 14.48
C ILE A 5 -1.72 -22.28 13.71
N GLN A 6 -1.80 -22.65 12.43
CA GLN A 6 -2.80 -22.17 11.47
C GLN A 6 -4.02 -23.11 11.40
N ARG A 7 -5.25 -22.54 11.47
CA ARG A 7 -6.63 -23.03 11.16
C ARG A 7 -7.07 -24.51 11.29
N ARG A 8 -6.22 -25.51 11.51
CA ARG A 8 -6.57 -26.94 11.73
C ARG A 8 -6.54 -27.36 13.22
N LEU A 9 -6.42 -26.39 14.10
CA LEU A 9 -6.12 -26.52 15.53
C LEU A 9 -7.08 -27.42 16.33
N PRO A 10 -8.41 -27.32 16.18
CA PRO A 10 -9.31 -28.05 17.07
C PRO A 10 -9.19 -29.57 16.91
N MET A 11 -8.99 -30.07 15.68
CA MET A 11 -8.97 -31.52 15.45
C MET A 11 -7.62 -32.17 15.81
N ILE A 12 -6.51 -31.44 15.63
CA ILE A 12 -5.17 -31.98 15.96
C ILE A 12 -5.00 -32.11 17.47
N MET A 13 -5.58 -31.21 18.27
CA MET A 13 -5.42 -31.24 19.72
C MET A 13 -6.07 -32.45 20.41
N ASP A 14 -7.08 -33.03 19.79
CA ASP A 14 -7.71 -34.23 20.31
C ASP A 14 -7.03 -35.52 19.82
N SER A 15 -6.09 -35.43 18.87
CA SER A 15 -5.35 -36.58 18.34
C SER A 15 -4.44 -37.18 19.39
N GLU A 16 -4.28 -38.50 19.35
CA GLU A 16 -3.47 -39.23 20.33
C GLU A 16 -1.98 -38.88 20.18
N GLU A 17 -1.52 -38.68 18.95
CA GLU A 17 -0.14 -38.30 18.63
C GLU A 17 0.23 -36.96 19.28
N TRP A 18 -0.68 -35.99 19.23
CA TRP A 18 -0.47 -34.68 19.86
C TRP A 18 -0.43 -34.78 21.39
N LYS A 19 -1.31 -35.62 21.97
CA LYS A 19 -1.35 -35.85 23.42
C LYS A 19 -0.08 -36.53 23.92
N GLN A 20 0.38 -37.57 23.23
CA GLN A 20 1.62 -38.25 23.54
C GLN A 20 2.82 -37.32 23.42
N LEU A 21 2.86 -36.48 22.37
CA LEU A 21 3.91 -35.47 22.20
C LEU A 21 3.95 -34.49 23.39
N LEU A 22 2.81 -33.96 23.82
CA LEU A 22 2.74 -33.03 24.95
C LEU A 22 3.15 -33.69 26.28
N LEU A 23 2.73 -34.94 26.52
CA LEU A 23 3.12 -35.68 27.73
C LEU A 23 4.60 -36.05 27.73
N ALA A 24 5.17 -36.37 26.57
CA ALA A 24 6.61 -36.63 26.44
C ALA A 24 7.43 -35.37 26.72
N LEU A 25 6.96 -34.20 26.29
CA LEU A 25 7.62 -32.91 26.55
C LEU A 25 7.43 -32.43 28.00
N ASN A 26 6.26 -32.68 28.60
CA ASN A 26 5.96 -32.34 29.98
C ASN A 26 4.92 -33.30 30.58
N PRO A 27 5.35 -34.33 31.35
CA PRO A 27 4.45 -35.30 31.94
C PRO A 27 3.43 -34.71 32.92
N ASN A 28 3.70 -33.53 33.47
CA ASN A 28 2.82 -32.83 34.41
C ASN A 28 1.82 -31.89 33.70
N TYR A 29 1.85 -31.81 32.37
CA TYR A 29 0.95 -30.93 31.63
C TYR A 29 -0.47 -31.51 31.57
N HIS A 30 -1.45 -30.75 32.07
CA HIS A 30 -2.86 -31.12 31.95
C HIS A 30 -3.36 -30.85 30.53
N ILE A 31 -3.55 -31.91 29.75
CA ILE A 31 -4.02 -31.82 28.37
C ILE A 31 -5.47 -31.33 28.35
N MET A 32 -5.69 -30.20 27.70
CA MET A 32 -7.03 -29.64 27.48
C MET A 32 -7.63 -30.22 26.20
N SER A 33 -8.92 -30.60 26.23
CA SER A 33 -9.63 -30.99 25.01
C SER A 33 -9.84 -29.79 24.08
N SER A 34 -10.03 -30.04 22.78
CA SER A 34 -10.33 -28.99 21.80
C SER A 34 -11.58 -28.18 22.16
N THR A 35 -12.57 -28.83 22.77
CA THR A 35 -13.81 -28.20 23.23
C THR A 35 -13.54 -27.26 24.41
N ALA A 36 -12.73 -27.67 25.38
CA ALA A 36 -12.36 -26.82 26.52
C ALA A 36 -11.47 -25.64 26.07
N LEU A 37 -10.54 -25.86 25.13
CA LEU A 37 -9.77 -24.78 24.51
C LEU A 37 -10.71 -23.78 23.82
N THR A 38 -11.59 -24.26 22.94
CA THR A 38 -12.42 -23.40 22.08
C THR A 38 -13.50 -22.67 22.87
N LYS A 39 -14.21 -23.36 23.78
CA LYS A 39 -15.34 -22.79 24.54
C LYS A 39 -14.94 -22.01 25.78
N SER A 40 -13.76 -22.24 26.35
CA SER A 40 -13.34 -21.56 27.58
C SER A 40 -12.09 -20.71 27.33
N LEU A 41 -10.96 -21.33 26.95
CA LEU A 41 -9.68 -20.61 26.97
C LEU A 41 -9.61 -19.54 25.88
N ILE A 42 -10.00 -19.84 24.64
CA ILE A 42 -10.02 -18.86 23.54
C ILE A 42 -10.97 -17.70 23.87
N LEU A 43 -12.16 -17.98 24.39
CA LEU A 43 -13.12 -16.92 24.74
C LEU A 43 -12.64 -16.06 25.91
N LYS A 44 -12.05 -16.66 26.95
CA LYS A 44 -11.49 -15.94 28.10
C LYS A 44 -10.30 -15.07 27.69
N GLU A 45 -9.39 -15.61 26.89
CA GLU A 45 -8.21 -14.87 26.42
C GLU A 45 -8.63 -13.76 25.45
N ALA A 46 -9.57 -14.02 24.54
CA ALA A 46 -10.12 -13.00 23.67
C ALA A 46 -10.81 -11.88 24.47
N ALA A 47 -11.54 -12.20 25.54
CA ALA A 47 -12.15 -11.21 26.43
C ALA A 47 -11.08 -10.37 27.16
N LYS A 48 -10.04 -11.01 27.69
CA LYS A 48 -8.93 -10.35 28.36
C LYS A 48 -8.14 -9.43 27.41
N ILE A 49 -7.84 -9.90 26.20
CA ILE A 49 -7.22 -9.10 25.14
C ILE A 49 -8.13 -7.93 24.77
N SER A 50 -9.43 -8.16 24.65
CA SER A 50 -10.40 -7.10 24.32
C SER A 50 -10.45 -6.02 25.41
N GLU A 51 -10.37 -6.40 26.69
CA GLU A 51 -10.30 -5.46 27.81
C GLU A 51 -8.98 -4.67 27.78
N GLY A 52 -7.84 -5.34 27.64
CA GLY A 52 -6.54 -4.67 27.52
C GLY A 52 -6.45 -3.72 26.32
N ILE A 53 -7.04 -4.09 25.17
CA ILE A 53 -7.15 -3.21 24.00
C ILE A 53 -8.01 -1.99 24.32
N LYS A 54 -9.15 -2.16 25.00
CA LYS A 54 -10.01 -1.02 25.39
C LYS A 54 -9.27 -0.06 26.31
N ASP A 55 -8.54 -0.57 27.29
CA ASP A 55 -7.76 0.25 28.23
C ASP A 55 -6.66 1.02 27.49
N PHE A 56 -5.93 0.34 26.59
CA PHE A 56 -4.92 0.97 25.76
C PHE A 56 -5.53 2.07 24.87
N LEU A 57 -6.62 1.79 24.15
CA LEU A 57 -7.32 2.78 23.32
C LEU A 57 -7.92 3.93 24.15
N HIS A 58 -8.26 3.69 25.42
CA HIS A 58 -8.69 4.73 26.35
C HIS A 58 -7.56 5.72 26.67
N MET A 59 -6.30 5.28 26.64
CA MET A 59 -5.14 6.13 26.88
C MET A 59 -4.57 6.74 25.60
N ALA A 60 -4.72 6.06 24.46
CA ALA A 60 -4.18 6.52 23.18
C ALA A 60 -4.89 7.76 22.63
N CYS A 61 -4.14 8.57 21.86
CA CYS A 61 -4.61 9.72 21.10
C CYS A 61 -4.00 9.62 19.69
N HIS A 62 -4.49 10.44 18.75
CA HIS A 62 -4.03 10.45 17.35
C HIS A 62 -4.20 9.11 16.63
N LEU A 63 -5.31 8.42 16.92
CA LEU A 63 -5.63 7.13 16.33
C LEU A 63 -6.05 7.29 14.86
N THR A 64 -5.72 6.30 14.05
CA THR A 64 -6.19 6.17 12.67
C THR A 64 -7.22 5.06 12.58
N ILE A 65 -8.38 5.34 12.00
CA ILE A 65 -9.41 4.33 11.74
C ILE A 65 -9.17 3.74 10.35
N THR A 66 -8.89 2.44 10.29
CA THR A 66 -8.85 1.71 9.03
C THR A 66 -10.11 0.87 8.86
N PHE A 67 -10.62 0.77 7.64
CA PHE A 67 -11.67 -0.19 7.32
C PHE A 67 -11.47 -0.77 5.92
N ASP A 68 -11.60 -2.08 5.84
CA ASP A 68 -11.56 -2.85 4.60
C ASP A 68 -13.01 -3.02 4.10
N GLY A 69 -13.22 -2.95 2.78
CA GLY A 69 -14.52 -2.81 2.10
C GLY A 69 -15.50 -3.99 2.22
N GLY A 70 -15.37 -4.82 3.26
CA GLY A 70 -16.28 -5.90 3.59
C GLY A 70 -17.73 -5.42 3.74
N LYS A 71 -18.67 -6.26 3.28
CA LYS A 71 -20.12 -5.98 3.21
C LYS A 71 -20.82 -5.67 4.55
N ARG A 72 -20.10 -5.64 5.67
CA ARG A 72 -20.65 -5.32 7.00
C ARG A 72 -19.85 -4.19 7.62
N ILE A 73 -20.36 -2.98 7.49
CA ILE A 73 -19.98 -1.89 8.38
C ILE A 73 -20.67 -2.19 9.71
N HIS A 74 -20.02 -2.94 10.59
CA HIS A 74 -20.34 -2.80 12.00
C HIS A 74 -19.88 -1.41 12.37
N THR A 75 -20.82 -0.48 12.59
CA THR A 75 -20.54 0.82 13.19
C THR A 75 -20.03 0.60 14.61
N TYR A 76 -18.75 0.25 14.74
CA TYR A 76 -17.94 0.63 15.88
C TYR A 76 -17.67 2.13 15.71
N CYS A 77 -18.73 2.94 15.75
CA CYS A 77 -18.58 4.34 16.03
C CYS A 77 -18.16 4.40 17.50
N PRO A 78 -16.94 4.88 17.83
CA PRO A 78 -16.48 4.96 19.20
C PRO A 78 -17.22 6.13 19.86
N GLN A 79 -18.48 5.91 20.21
CA GLN A 79 -19.12 6.72 21.23
C GLN A 79 -18.33 6.44 22.52
N PRO A 80 -17.66 7.45 23.13
CA PRO A 80 -17.98 8.89 23.07
C PRO A 80 -16.83 9.85 22.69
N ARG A 81 -15.77 9.46 21.95
CA ARG A 81 -14.57 10.34 21.81
C ARG A 81 -13.94 10.43 20.41
N PRO A 82 -14.63 11.07 19.44
CA PRO A 82 -14.12 11.26 18.08
C PRO A 82 -12.83 12.09 17.99
N TYR A 83 -12.58 12.99 18.95
CA TYR A 83 -11.38 13.83 19.01
C TYR A 83 -10.07 13.05 19.24
N LYS A 84 -10.15 11.77 19.60
CA LYS A 84 -8.98 10.90 19.72
C LYS A 84 -8.46 10.39 18.37
N PHE A 85 -9.28 10.49 17.33
CA PHE A 85 -8.92 10.05 15.99
C PHE A 85 -8.43 11.24 15.19
N SER A 86 -7.28 11.08 14.53
CA SER A 86 -6.67 12.10 13.68
C SER A 86 -6.75 11.76 12.20
N ALA A 87 -7.09 10.51 11.85
CA ALA A 87 -7.18 10.11 10.46
C ALA A 87 -8.14 8.93 10.27
N THR A 88 -8.57 8.76 9.03
CA THR A 88 -9.25 7.56 8.54
C THR A 88 -8.60 7.11 7.25
N SER A 89 -8.45 5.79 7.06
CA SER A 89 -7.88 5.21 5.86
C SER A 89 -8.73 4.05 5.34
N SER A 90 -8.89 3.96 4.02
CA SER A 90 -9.54 2.83 3.37
C SER A 90 -9.09 2.69 1.91
N ASP A 91 -9.50 1.62 1.24
CA ASP A 91 -9.41 1.54 -0.21
C ASP A 91 -10.34 2.54 -0.91
N ASN A 92 -10.33 2.53 -2.25
CA ASN A 92 -11.13 3.40 -3.10
C ASN A 92 -12.39 2.74 -3.67
N ALA A 93 -12.86 1.66 -3.03
CA ALA A 93 -14.17 1.13 -3.34
C ALA A 93 -15.26 2.20 -3.10
N GLY A 94 -16.28 2.25 -3.95
CA GLY A 94 -17.23 3.38 -3.94
C GLY A 94 -17.95 3.58 -2.59
N ASN A 95 -18.20 2.50 -1.85
CA ASN A 95 -18.78 2.54 -0.50
C ASN A 95 -17.78 3.05 0.56
N THR A 96 -16.54 2.58 0.53
CA THR A 96 -15.50 2.94 1.51
C THR A 96 -15.04 4.38 1.32
N LYS A 97 -14.77 4.79 0.07
CA LYS A 97 -14.46 6.17 -0.30
C LYS A 97 -15.57 7.14 0.15
N LYS A 98 -16.83 6.78 -0.06
CA LYS A 98 -17.98 7.57 0.42
C LYS A 98 -18.02 7.64 1.95
N ALA A 99 -17.81 6.53 2.65
CA ALA A 99 -17.81 6.49 4.11
C ALA A 99 -16.68 7.35 4.70
N ARG A 100 -15.46 7.25 4.16
CA ARG A 100 -14.30 8.04 4.55
C ARG A 100 -14.57 9.53 4.40
N ARG A 101 -15.10 9.92 3.23
CA ARG A 101 -15.48 11.31 2.94
C ARG A 101 -16.53 11.85 3.92
N LEU A 102 -17.63 11.10 4.13
CA LEU A 102 -18.69 11.51 5.07
C LEU A 102 -18.16 11.62 6.50
N LEU A 103 -17.23 10.75 6.90
CA LEU A 103 -16.62 10.81 8.22
C LEU A 103 -15.78 12.08 8.40
N CYS A 104 -14.95 12.44 7.41
CA CYS A 104 -14.15 13.66 7.44
C CYS A 104 -14.97 14.95 7.27
N GLU A 105 -16.10 14.89 6.54
CA GLU A 105 -17.07 15.99 6.50
C GLU A 105 -17.70 16.22 7.89
N HIS A 106 -17.97 15.15 8.64
CA HIS A 106 -18.53 15.23 9.98
C HIS A 106 -17.49 15.58 11.06
N TYR A 107 -16.25 15.15 10.87
CA TYR A 107 -15.11 15.39 11.76
C TYR A 107 -13.95 16.05 11.00
N PRO A 108 -13.97 17.38 10.82
CA PRO A 108 -13.00 18.09 9.97
C PRO A 108 -11.54 17.97 10.43
N HIS A 109 -11.29 17.62 11.69
CA HIS A 109 -9.95 17.38 12.22
C HIS A 109 -9.35 16.03 11.78
N MET A 110 -10.13 15.15 11.17
CA MET A 110 -9.66 13.85 10.69
C MET A 110 -9.14 13.94 9.26
N LEU A 111 -7.90 13.49 9.05
CA LEU A 111 -7.31 13.34 7.72
C LEU A 111 -7.97 12.21 6.94
N ASN A 112 -8.24 12.48 5.66
CA ASN A 112 -8.87 11.56 4.72
C ASN A 112 -7.79 10.83 3.91
N LEU A 113 -7.35 9.65 4.36
CA LEU A 113 -6.22 8.94 3.77
C LEU A 113 -6.66 7.83 2.82
N GLN A 114 -6.07 7.78 1.64
CA GLN A 114 -6.20 6.63 0.76
C GLN A 114 -5.27 5.49 1.19
N ASP A 115 -5.67 4.25 0.95
CA ASP A 115 -4.79 3.08 1.14
C ASP A 115 -3.75 3.00 -0.01
N PRO A 116 -2.45 3.20 0.28
CA PRO A 116 -1.41 3.10 -0.73
C PRO A 116 -1.23 1.67 -1.26
N CYS A 117 -1.47 0.63 -0.43
CA CYS A 117 -1.35 -0.77 -0.87
C CYS A 117 -2.38 -1.06 -1.96
N HIS A 118 -3.60 -0.57 -1.78
CA HIS A 118 -4.65 -0.68 -2.80
C HIS A 118 -4.24 -0.01 -4.11
N LEU A 119 -3.65 1.20 -4.06
CA LEU A 119 -3.19 1.90 -5.26
C LEU A 119 -2.07 1.16 -6.00
N LEU A 120 -1.08 0.63 -5.28
CA LEU A 120 -0.02 -0.16 -5.90
C LEU A 120 -0.58 -1.41 -6.58
N ASN A 121 -1.59 -2.04 -5.98
CA ASN A 121 -2.27 -3.18 -6.57
C ASN A 121 -3.11 -2.79 -7.80
N LEU A 122 -3.74 -1.61 -7.82
CA LEU A 122 -4.41 -1.07 -9.00
C LEU A 122 -3.41 -0.77 -10.12
N ALA A 123 -2.24 -0.21 -9.82
CA ALA A 123 -1.18 0.02 -10.79
C ALA A 123 -0.72 -1.29 -11.44
N ILE A 124 -0.48 -2.34 -10.65
CA ILE A 124 -0.18 -3.69 -11.16
C ILE A 124 -1.29 -4.18 -12.08
N LYS A 125 -2.55 -4.04 -11.64
CA LYS A 125 -3.71 -4.46 -12.42
C LYS A 125 -3.76 -3.76 -13.78
N ASP A 126 -3.56 -2.44 -13.82
CA ASP A 126 -3.57 -1.66 -15.06
C ASP A 126 -2.40 -2.06 -15.98
N MET A 127 -1.22 -2.33 -15.41
CA MET A 127 -0.05 -2.79 -16.16
C MET A 127 -0.24 -4.17 -16.78
N CYS A 128 -1.00 -5.06 -16.13
CA CYS A 128 -1.37 -6.36 -16.71
C CYS A 128 -2.23 -6.24 -17.98
N PHE A 129 -2.88 -5.09 -18.22
CA PHE A 129 -3.70 -4.84 -19.41
C PHE A 129 -2.95 -4.08 -20.52
N LEU A 130 -1.64 -3.86 -20.37
CA LEU A 130 -0.86 -3.21 -21.42
C LEU A 130 -0.87 -4.05 -22.72
N PRO A 131 -0.96 -3.42 -23.91
CA PRO A 131 -1.09 -4.15 -25.17
C PRO A 131 0.01 -5.18 -25.44
N GLU A 132 1.24 -4.92 -24.99
CA GLU A 132 2.37 -5.85 -25.14
C GLU A 132 2.16 -7.17 -24.36
N PHE A 133 1.25 -7.20 -23.38
CA PHE A 133 0.92 -8.38 -22.58
C PHE A 133 -0.49 -8.91 -22.84
N ALA A 134 -1.24 -8.30 -23.76
CA ALA A 134 -2.64 -8.65 -24.03
C ALA A 134 -2.81 -9.92 -24.89
N GLU A 135 -1.72 -10.48 -25.43
CA GLU A 135 -1.77 -11.69 -26.25
C GLU A 135 -2.12 -12.94 -25.43
N ASN A 136 -2.72 -13.91 -26.12
CA ASN A 136 -3.32 -15.09 -25.51
C ASN A 136 -2.21 -16.04 -25.01
N LEU A 137 -1.87 -15.96 -23.72
CA LEU A 137 -0.88 -16.81 -23.04
C LEU A 137 -1.11 -18.32 -23.25
N ASN A 138 -2.31 -18.72 -23.67
CA ASN A 138 -2.63 -20.10 -24.02
C ASN A 138 -1.71 -20.69 -25.11
N GLU A 139 -1.20 -19.88 -26.04
CA GLU A 139 -0.28 -20.36 -27.08
C GLU A 139 1.10 -20.76 -26.53
N LEU A 140 1.48 -20.22 -25.35
CA LEU A 140 2.76 -20.50 -24.69
C LEU A 140 2.76 -21.85 -23.97
N PHE A 141 1.59 -22.46 -23.74
CA PHE A 141 1.44 -23.76 -23.08
C PHE A 141 1.25 -24.93 -24.06
N VAL A 142 1.35 -24.69 -25.38
CA VAL A 142 1.29 -25.75 -26.38
C VAL A 142 2.57 -26.60 -26.33
N PRO A 143 2.48 -27.94 -26.17
CA PRO A 143 3.66 -28.81 -26.19
C PRO A 143 4.47 -28.64 -27.48
N GLY A 144 5.76 -28.32 -27.37
CA GLY A 144 6.64 -28.02 -28.50
C GLY A 144 6.74 -26.53 -28.87
N GLY A 145 6.06 -25.65 -28.13
CA GLY A 145 6.14 -24.20 -28.30
C GLY A 145 7.50 -23.57 -27.90
N PRO A 146 7.72 -22.30 -28.25
CA PRO A 146 8.98 -21.60 -28.03
C PRO A 146 9.14 -21.20 -26.55
N ARG A 147 9.63 -22.11 -25.72
CA ARG A 147 10.01 -21.87 -24.31
C ARG A 147 10.79 -20.57 -24.11
N TYR A 148 11.68 -20.26 -25.05
CA TYR A 148 12.48 -19.03 -25.02
C TYR A 148 11.62 -17.75 -25.13
N CYS A 149 10.58 -17.75 -25.97
CA CYS A 149 9.66 -16.61 -26.06
C CYS A 149 8.90 -16.42 -24.75
N PHE A 150 8.40 -17.50 -24.14
CA PHE A 150 7.75 -17.42 -22.83
C PHE A 150 8.67 -16.83 -21.75
N GLU A 151 9.91 -17.31 -21.65
CA GLU A 151 10.87 -16.81 -20.65
C GLU A 151 11.20 -15.32 -20.87
N MET A 152 11.30 -14.89 -22.14
CA MET A 152 11.50 -13.47 -22.49
C MET A 152 10.27 -12.62 -22.14
N ASP A 153 9.06 -13.07 -22.48
CA ASP A 153 7.81 -12.34 -22.23
C ASP A 153 7.51 -12.27 -20.72
N LEU A 154 7.79 -13.34 -19.99
CA LEU A 154 7.73 -13.32 -18.53
C LEU A 154 8.75 -12.35 -17.94
N SER A 155 9.97 -12.27 -18.49
CA SER A 155 10.98 -11.32 -18.04
C SER A 155 10.55 -9.86 -18.28
N LYS A 156 9.96 -9.57 -19.46
CA LYS A 156 9.35 -8.27 -19.75
C LYS A 156 8.25 -7.95 -18.74
N PHE A 157 7.33 -8.87 -18.52
CA PHE A 157 6.23 -8.70 -17.57
C PHE A 157 6.76 -8.43 -16.15
N LEU A 158 7.74 -9.21 -15.69
CA LEU A 158 8.35 -9.05 -14.38
C LEU A 158 9.15 -7.74 -14.23
N SER A 159 9.76 -7.21 -15.30
CA SER A 159 10.38 -5.88 -15.25
C SER A 159 9.33 -4.79 -15.01
N ILE A 160 8.15 -4.89 -15.64
CA ILE A 160 7.07 -3.92 -15.43
C ILE A 160 6.42 -4.06 -14.05
N ILE A 161 5.95 -5.25 -13.66
CA ILE A 161 5.16 -5.39 -12.43
C ILE A 161 5.99 -5.68 -11.17
N GLY A 162 7.23 -6.15 -11.33
CA GLY A 162 8.10 -6.59 -10.25
C GLY A 162 8.41 -5.50 -9.22
N PRO A 163 8.81 -4.29 -9.62
CA PRO A 163 9.04 -3.17 -8.71
C PRO A 163 7.80 -2.86 -7.86
N TRP A 164 6.61 -2.85 -8.47
CA TRP A 164 5.34 -2.60 -7.78
C TRP A 164 4.97 -3.70 -6.80
N ALA A 165 5.13 -4.97 -7.19
CA ALA A 165 4.84 -6.10 -6.32
C ALA A 165 5.76 -6.12 -5.08
N ARG A 166 7.04 -5.78 -5.25
CA ARG A 166 7.97 -5.60 -4.12
C ARG A 166 7.55 -4.42 -3.24
N GLY A 167 7.21 -3.29 -3.84
CA GLY A 167 6.71 -2.12 -3.11
C GLY A 167 5.45 -2.42 -2.29
N LEU A 168 4.48 -3.11 -2.90
CA LEU A 168 3.27 -3.58 -2.22
C LEU A 168 3.63 -4.44 -1.01
N LYS A 169 4.55 -5.41 -1.21
CA LYS A 169 5.00 -6.27 -0.12
C LYS A 169 5.67 -5.51 1.02
N CYS A 170 6.45 -4.47 0.69
CA CYS A 170 7.04 -3.58 1.68
C CYS A 170 5.97 -2.84 2.48
N LEU A 171 4.95 -2.28 1.83
CA LEU A 171 3.89 -1.50 2.49
C LEU A 171 2.94 -2.35 3.36
N GLU A 172 2.82 -3.65 3.10
CA GLU A 172 2.11 -4.60 3.98
C GLU A 172 2.87 -4.91 5.30
N GLY A 173 4.08 -4.37 5.48
CA GLY A 173 4.86 -4.55 6.70
C GLY A 173 4.20 -3.95 7.94
N ALA A 174 4.42 -4.58 9.10
CA ALA A 174 3.79 -4.16 10.37
C ALA A 174 4.30 -2.80 10.91
N GLN A 175 5.42 -2.29 10.40
CA GLN A 175 6.11 -1.09 10.92
C GLN A 175 6.20 0.02 9.87
N ILE A 176 5.23 0.06 8.96
CA ILE A 176 5.19 1.07 7.90
C ILE A 176 4.60 2.38 8.43
N THR A 177 5.27 3.47 8.12
CA THR A 177 4.89 4.85 8.45
C THR A 177 4.66 5.63 7.15
N ALA A 178 4.03 6.80 7.23
CA ALA A 178 3.65 7.58 6.06
C ALA A 178 4.86 8.00 5.17
N ASP A 179 6.03 8.27 5.77
CA ASP A 179 7.24 8.60 5.02
C ASP A 179 7.76 7.41 4.19
N HIS A 180 7.60 6.18 4.68
CA HIS A 180 7.95 4.98 3.93
C HIS A 180 7.09 4.83 2.67
N VAL A 181 5.84 5.30 2.67
CA VAL A 181 4.96 5.24 1.50
C VAL A 181 5.57 6.03 0.34
N TYR A 182 6.00 7.26 0.59
CA TYR A 182 6.64 8.08 -0.44
C TYR A 182 7.99 7.50 -0.86
N PHE A 183 8.80 7.03 0.10
CA PHE A 183 10.09 6.40 -0.18
C PHE A 183 9.96 5.16 -1.08
N VAL A 184 8.98 4.28 -0.80
CA VAL A 184 8.70 3.10 -1.62
C VAL A 184 8.31 3.52 -3.03
N PHE A 185 7.45 4.53 -3.17
CA PHE A 185 7.05 5.03 -4.48
C PHE A 185 8.25 5.54 -5.29
N LEU A 186 9.12 6.34 -4.67
CA LEU A 186 10.35 6.84 -5.29
C LEU A 186 11.29 5.70 -5.70
N SER A 187 11.37 4.65 -4.87
CA SER A 187 12.18 3.46 -5.17
C SER A 187 11.65 2.70 -6.38
N ILE A 188 10.33 2.54 -6.50
CA ILE A 188 9.67 1.93 -7.67
C ILE A 188 9.98 2.73 -8.94
N MET A 189 9.81 4.06 -8.88
CA MET A 189 10.08 4.94 -10.02
C MET A 189 11.54 4.93 -10.44
N SER A 190 12.47 5.00 -9.48
CA SER A 190 13.91 4.93 -9.75
C SER A 190 14.30 3.60 -10.38
N GLN A 191 13.70 2.50 -9.92
CA GLN A 191 13.97 1.19 -10.49
C GLN A 191 13.44 1.08 -11.94
N HIS A 192 12.25 1.59 -12.22
CA HIS A 192 11.74 1.64 -13.60
C HIS A 192 12.63 2.46 -14.51
N GLU A 193 13.11 3.62 -14.07
CA GLU A 193 14.00 4.43 -14.91
C GLU A 193 15.29 3.70 -15.26
N GLU A 194 15.89 2.99 -14.29
CA GLU A 194 17.07 2.15 -14.55
C GLU A 194 16.75 1.02 -15.54
N GLU A 195 15.67 0.27 -15.31
CA GLU A 195 15.25 -0.83 -16.18
C GLU A 195 14.89 -0.36 -17.60
N PHE A 196 14.29 0.82 -17.74
CA PHE A 196 13.95 1.42 -19.04
C PHE A 196 15.17 2.01 -19.76
N CYS A 197 16.13 2.56 -19.02
CA CYS A 197 17.37 3.05 -19.59
C CYS A 197 18.22 1.89 -20.13
N GLU A 198 18.31 0.78 -19.41
CA GLU A 198 19.03 -0.41 -19.88
C GLU A 198 18.26 -1.17 -20.96
N ASN A 199 16.92 -1.19 -20.86
CA ASN A 199 15.98 -1.91 -21.71
C ASN A 199 16.44 -3.33 -22.10
N LYS A 200 16.97 -4.10 -21.14
CA LYS A 200 17.53 -5.45 -21.34
C LYS A 200 16.57 -6.41 -22.04
N HIS A 201 15.26 -6.23 -21.81
CA HIS A 201 14.21 -7.10 -22.31
C HIS A 201 13.52 -6.59 -23.59
N ARG A 202 14.00 -5.49 -24.18
CA ARG A 202 13.46 -4.89 -25.42
C ARG A 202 11.96 -4.60 -25.33
N LEU A 203 11.54 -3.97 -24.23
CA LEU A 203 10.21 -3.41 -24.07
C LEU A 203 9.93 -2.38 -25.16
N LEU A 204 8.68 -2.33 -25.63
CA LEU A 204 8.27 -1.28 -26.55
C LEU A 204 8.30 0.08 -25.84
N ASN A 205 8.72 1.12 -26.57
CA ASN A 205 8.68 2.49 -26.04
C ASN A 205 7.28 2.89 -25.57
N SER A 206 6.23 2.46 -26.29
CA SER A 206 4.84 2.70 -25.88
C SER A 206 4.47 2.03 -24.55
N THR A 207 5.01 0.84 -24.27
CA THR A 207 4.79 0.12 -23.01
C THR A 207 5.50 0.81 -21.85
N MET A 208 6.75 1.26 -22.07
CA MET A 208 7.49 2.04 -21.07
C MET A 208 6.74 3.34 -20.74
N GLU A 209 6.36 4.13 -21.76
CA GLU A 209 5.58 5.37 -21.56
C GLU A 209 4.23 5.13 -20.89
N SER A 210 3.51 4.07 -21.26
CA SER A 210 2.24 3.72 -20.61
C SER A 210 2.46 3.34 -19.14
N THR A 211 3.56 2.64 -18.83
CA THR A 211 3.94 2.31 -17.45
C THR A 211 4.26 3.58 -16.66
N ARG A 212 4.99 4.54 -17.25
CA ARG A 212 5.24 5.87 -16.65
C ARG A 212 3.92 6.59 -16.37
N GLN A 213 3.01 6.59 -17.34
CA GLN A 213 1.72 7.26 -17.23
C GLN A 213 0.85 6.64 -16.14
N ILE A 214 0.76 5.31 -16.08
CA ILE A 214 0.03 4.58 -15.02
C ILE A 214 0.64 4.92 -13.66
N GLY A 215 1.97 4.84 -13.55
CA GLY A 215 2.66 5.13 -12.28
C GLY A 215 2.43 6.56 -11.79
N ASN A 216 2.58 7.54 -12.67
CA ASN A 216 2.33 8.95 -12.35
C ASN A 216 0.86 9.22 -12.04
N GLY A 217 -0.08 8.55 -12.70
CA GLY A 217 -1.51 8.69 -12.42
C GLY A 217 -1.88 8.21 -11.02
N HIS A 218 -1.41 7.01 -10.63
CA HIS A 218 -1.64 6.48 -9.27
C HIS A 218 -0.89 7.27 -8.20
N PHE A 219 0.26 7.87 -8.54
CA PHE A 219 0.94 8.80 -7.63
C PHE A 219 0.14 10.08 -7.39
N ASP A 220 -0.34 10.69 -8.46
CA ASP A 220 -1.17 11.88 -8.38
C ASP A 220 -2.43 11.59 -7.56
N GLU A 221 -3.06 10.42 -7.76
CA GLU A 221 -4.16 9.97 -6.92
C GLU A 221 -3.73 9.86 -5.45
N LEU A 222 -2.63 9.18 -5.15
CA LEU A 222 -2.12 9.02 -3.78
C LEU A 222 -1.88 10.35 -3.05
N ILE A 223 -1.29 11.32 -3.75
CA ILE A 223 -0.86 12.60 -3.16
C ILE A 223 -1.98 13.63 -3.17
N ASN A 224 -2.80 13.67 -4.22
CA ASN A 224 -3.71 14.77 -4.51
C ASN A 224 -5.20 14.39 -4.47
N GLU A 225 -5.57 13.15 -4.12
CA GLU A 225 -6.99 12.73 -4.07
C GLU A 225 -7.85 13.67 -3.22
N THR A 226 -7.33 14.09 -2.05
CA THR A 226 -8.10 14.92 -1.11
C THR A 226 -7.34 16.17 -0.70
N PRO A 227 -8.02 17.33 -0.59
CA PRO A 227 -7.39 18.54 -0.08
C PRO A 227 -6.83 18.39 1.34
N GLN A 228 -7.43 17.52 2.16
CA GLN A 228 -7.03 17.27 3.55
C GLN A 228 -5.73 16.46 3.66
N SER A 229 -5.47 15.56 2.70
CA SER A 229 -4.28 14.70 2.70
C SER A 229 -3.21 15.14 1.70
N HIS A 230 -3.39 16.30 1.07
CA HIS A 230 -2.49 16.82 0.05
C HIS A 230 -1.06 16.86 0.57
N ASP A 231 -0.14 16.24 -0.17
CA ASP A 231 1.29 16.14 0.17
C ASP A 231 1.59 15.48 1.52
N LEU A 232 0.67 14.76 2.17
CA LEU A 232 0.93 14.21 3.50
C LEU A 232 2.15 13.28 3.50
N TYR A 233 2.20 12.34 2.57
CA TYR A 233 3.31 11.38 2.47
C TYR A 233 4.65 12.08 2.18
N VAL A 234 4.64 13.08 1.29
CA VAL A 234 5.81 13.92 0.99
C VAL A 234 6.24 14.71 2.23
N THR A 235 5.29 15.30 2.95
CA THR A 235 5.52 16.07 4.17
C THR A 235 6.15 15.21 5.25
N THR A 236 5.59 14.02 5.50
CA THR A 236 6.14 13.09 6.49
C THR A 236 7.55 12.62 6.12
N PHE A 237 7.83 12.45 4.82
CA PHE A 237 9.16 12.15 4.33
C PHE A 237 10.16 13.29 4.58
N VAL A 238 9.77 14.53 4.29
CA VAL A 238 10.58 15.73 4.57
C VAL A 238 10.86 15.91 6.05
N LEU A 239 9.87 15.61 6.90
CA LEU A 239 10.00 15.71 8.36
C LEU A 239 10.84 14.60 8.98
N ASN A 240 11.00 13.46 8.30
CA ASN A 240 11.82 12.37 8.81
C ASN A 240 13.30 12.81 8.84
N PRO A 241 13.96 12.85 10.02
CA PRO A 241 15.34 13.28 10.14
C PRO A 241 16.33 12.43 9.32
N VAL A 242 15.99 11.17 9.05
CA VAL A 242 16.80 10.26 8.22
C VAL A 242 16.90 10.78 6.78
N TYR A 243 15.84 11.38 6.24
CA TYR A 243 15.77 11.85 4.86
C TYR A 243 16.10 13.32 4.69
N ARG A 244 16.37 14.08 5.76
CA ARG A 244 16.58 15.53 5.71
C ARG A 244 17.67 15.99 4.71
N ASN A 245 18.68 15.17 4.48
CA ASN A 245 19.78 15.45 3.54
C ASN A 245 19.73 14.56 2.29
N ALA A 246 18.59 13.93 2.01
CA ALA A 246 18.46 13.04 0.86
C ALA A 246 18.70 13.80 -0.45
N LEU A 247 19.46 13.18 -1.36
CA LEU A 247 19.79 13.78 -2.66
C LEU A 247 18.55 14.03 -3.53
N ILE A 248 17.44 13.36 -3.23
CA ILE A 248 16.17 13.52 -3.93
C ILE A 248 15.60 14.94 -3.86
N TYR A 249 16.00 15.74 -2.87
CA TYR A 249 15.63 17.17 -2.82
C TYR A 249 16.30 18.01 -3.90
N LYS A 250 17.35 17.50 -4.55
CA LYS A 250 17.98 18.16 -5.71
C LYS A 250 17.27 17.80 -7.02
N GLN A 251 16.64 16.63 -7.10
CA GLN A 251 15.91 16.14 -8.27
C GLN A 251 14.68 15.34 -7.83
N VAL A 252 13.55 16.04 -7.75
CA VAL A 252 12.32 15.59 -7.06
C VAL A 252 11.67 14.37 -7.72
N ASN A 253 11.76 14.25 -9.05
CA ASN A 253 11.18 13.14 -9.80
C ASN A 253 12.23 12.57 -10.77
N PRO A 254 12.71 11.33 -10.57
CA PRO A 254 13.67 10.69 -11.47
C PRO A 254 13.06 10.37 -12.85
N MET A 255 11.73 10.27 -12.93
CA MET A 255 10.97 10.01 -14.16
C MET A 255 10.48 11.29 -14.85
N ALA A 256 10.77 12.48 -14.29
CA ALA A 256 10.46 13.73 -14.95
C ALA A 256 11.43 13.92 -16.13
N GLY A 257 11.08 13.32 -17.28
CA GLY A 257 11.53 13.84 -18.57
C GLY A 257 11.10 15.32 -18.69
N PRO A 258 11.77 16.13 -19.54
CA PRO A 258 11.37 17.51 -19.74
C PRO A 258 9.89 17.56 -20.14
N THR A 259 9.05 18.15 -19.31
CA THR A 259 7.61 18.31 -19.58
C THR A 259 7.43 19.15 -20.85
N LEU A 260 7.09 18.51 -21.96
CA LEU A 260 6.74 19.19 -23.21
C LEU A 260 5.26 19.60 -23.16
N THR A 261 4.99 20.80 -22.65
CA THR A 261 3.66 21.41 -22.78
C THR A 261 3.50 21.96 -24.19
N ILE A 262 2.77 21.25 -25.07
CA ILE A 262 2.44 21.74 -26.40
C ILE A 262 1.24 22.69 -26.29
N THR A 263 1.48 23.99 -26.21
CA THR A 263 0.42 24.99 -26.41
C THR A 263 0.33 25.34 -27.88
N LYS A 264 -0.85 25.17 -28.47
CA LYS A 264 -1.13 25.55 -29.85
C LYS A 264 -1.30 27.07 -29.91
N SER A 265 -0.24 27.80 -30.21
CA SER A 265 -0.33 29.25 -30.46
C SER A 265 -0.84 29.51 -31.89
N VAL A 266 -1.63 30.57 -32.05
CA VAL A 266 -2.19 31.02 -33.35
C VAL A 266 -1.09 31.44 -34.35
N THR A 267 0.16 31.60 -33.88
CA THR A 267 1.31 32.08 -34.68
C THR A 267 2.35 31.00 -35.00
N GLY A 268 2.11 29.73 -34.64
CA GLY A 268 2.96 28.61 -35.07
C GLY A 268 4.33 28.49 -34.38
N VAL A 269 4.62 29.33 -33.38
CA VAL A 269 5.87 29.24 -32.60
C VAL A 269 5.61 28.46 -31.31
N ILE A 270 6.29 27.32 -31.18
CA ILE A 270 6.26 26.45 -29.99
C ILE A 270 7.20 27.05 -28.93
N THR A 271 6.69 27.28 -27.72
CA THR A 271 7.52 27.66 -26.56
C THR A 271 7.38 26.63 -25.47
N CYS A 272 8.52 26.19 -24.92
CA CYS A 272 8.60 25.22 -23.83
C CYS A 272 8.60 25.95 -22.49
N ALA A 273 7.75 25.52 -21.55
CA ALA A 273 7.77 25.99 -20.16
C ALA A 273 8.05 24.80 -19.22
N THR A 274 9.08 24.95 -18.40
CA THR A 274 9.51 24.00 -17.38
C THR A 274 9.28 24.63 -16.01
N LYS A 275 8.23 24.26 -15.28
CA LYS A 275 8.18 24.52 -13.84
C LYS A 275 7.75 23.26 -13.07
N PRO A 276 8.69 22.58 -12.39
CA PRO A 276 8.33 21.66 -11.32
C PRO A 276 7.64 22.43 -10.17
N PRO A 277 6.97 21.73 -9.23
CA PRO A 277 6.29 22.37 -8.11
C PRO A 277 7.27 23.28 -7.36
N GLN A 278 6.77 24.45 -7.01
CA GLN A 278 7.49 25.51 -6.30
C GLN A 278 8.02 24.97 -4.97
N ASP A 279 9.30 24.53 -4.94
CA ASP A 279 10.07 23.96 -3.81
C ASP A 279 9.30 22.93 -2.95
N MET A 280 9.69 21.64 -2.95
CA MET A 280 9.07 20.64 -2.07
C MET A 280 9.05 21.05 -0.59
N ILE A 281 10.02 21.86 -0.15
CA ILE A 281 10.04 22.42 1.21
C ILE A 281 8.88 23.40 1.40
N LEU A 282 8.56 24.22 0.39
CA LEU A 282 7.41 25.11 0.41
C LEU A 282 6.09 24.34 0.37
N CYS A 283 5.98 23.30 -0.46
CA CYS A 283 4.79 22.42 -0.46
C CYS A 283 4.61 21.73 0.91
N ALA A 284 5.68 21.16 1.47
CA ALA A 284 5.65 20.53 2.78
C ALA A 284 5.31 21.55 3.89
N ALA A 285 5.83 22.78 3.82
CA ALA A 285 5.49 23.84 4.76
C ALA A 285 4.01 24.27 4.66
N LEU A 286 3.47 24.38 3.45
CA LEU A 286 2.06 24.69 3.23
C LEU A 286 1.14 23.55 3.69
N ALA A 287 1.53 22.29 3.46
CA ALA A 287 0.81 21.13 3.96
C ALA A 287 0.83 21.07 5.49
N LEU A 288 1.99 21.33 6.11
CA LEU A 288 2.10 21.47 7.57
C LEU A 288 1.18 22.55 8.13
N GLN A 289 1.12 23.71 7.47
CA GLN A 289 0.22 24.80 7.87
C GLN A 289 -1.26 24.42 7.78
N ARG A 290 -1.64 23.47 6.92
CA ARG A 290 -3.02 22.96 6.83
C ARG A 290 -3.34 21.90 7.89
N ILE A 291 -2.32 21.19 8.37
CA ILE A 291 -2.45 20.14 9.38
C ILE A 291 -2.47 20.73 10.80
N LEU A 292 -1.75 21.83 11.03
CA LEU A 292 -1.70 22.56 12.30
C LEU A 292 -2.88 23.53 12.47
#